data_AF-A0A962PDW8-F1
#
_entry.id   AF-A0A962PDW8-F1
#
_cell.length_a   1.000
_cell.length_b   1.000
_cell.length_c   1.000
_cell.angle_alpha   90.00
_cell.angle_beta   90.00
_cell.angle_gamma   90.00
#
_symmetry.space_group_name_H-M   'P 1'
#
loop_
_entity.id
_entity.type
_entity.pdbx_description
1 polymer ?
#
loop_
_entity_poly.entity_id
_entity_poly.type
_entity_poly.pdbx_seq_one_letter_code
_entity_poly.pdbx_strand_id
1 'polypeptide(L)'
;MSPPFAQLGTREFAELLTHFEFSRHINMVHVHHTWRPNHAQYRGHASIEGMWRHHTQHNGWRDIAQHVSIGPEGAIWLGRNFNLPPASAAGHNGNEQCGPFMIETIGDFDCGRDELLDPQRAALISVITAVQQRFGLPHTATMFHNMMSSKTCPGTSVAFSELVAEVGSAHSAEEHSRSLPTPAEQPGERVLAALAQLTRDVPAARGDESLAEHEPQDEFTLQRLERGGFELARGLTTEMIGALRPHVVNLRGGRFSTGGLMSTTAGDVDTLVNHHLENALAEARAQQRPLRILLYAHGGLVSESAGLKVAHKHLAWWRANGIYPINFVWETGLFETIVDLLKKVLGQGERALGIDLLTDPLIEKAARALGMDTIWRGMKSAAESASARDGGALHTARKLKEFCARHGDAVQLHAVGHSAGSIFHAHLLAACKRLGLPA
;
A
#
# COMPACT_ATOMS: atom_id res chain seq x y z
N MET A 1 -17.17 -13.67 28.82
CA MET A 1 -16.72 -12.46 29.56
C MET A 1 -15.81 -11.67 28.65
N SER A 2 -15.83 -10.34 28.75
CA SER A 2 -14.92 -9.49 27.99
C SER A 2 -13.47 -9.69 28.45
N PRO A 3 -12.49 -9.44 27.57
CA PRO A 3 -11.09 -9.37 27.96
C PRO A 3 -10.86 -8.27 29.01
N PRO A 4 -9.83 -8.39 29.87
CA PRO A 4 -9.57 -7.40 30.90
C PRO A 4 -9.14 -6.02 30.36
N PHE A 5 -8.68 -5.89 29.10
CA PHE A 5 -8.18 -4.65 28.47
C PHE A 5 -7.28 -3.84 29.41
N ALA A 6 -6.07 -4.31 29.66
CA ALA A 6 -5.07 -3.66 30.50
C ALA A 6 -4.72 -2.26 29.96
N GLN A 7 -4.56 -1.31 30.88
CA GLN A 7 -4.19 0.07 30.61
C GLN A 7 -2.75 0.31 31.05
N LEU A 8 -1.93 0.88 30.17
CA LEU A 8 -0.50 1.15 30.39
C LEU A 8 -0.16 2.61 30.06
N GLY A 9 0.89 3.12 30.69
CA GLY A 9 1.61 4.32 30.22
C GLY A 9 2.67 3.99 29.17
N THR A 10 3.27 5.01 28.56
CA THR A 10 4.28 4.86 27.49
C THR A 10 5.51 4.04 27.91
N ARG A 11 6.03 4.28 29.13
CA ARG A 11 7.16 3.51 29.69
C ARG A 11 6.81 2.04 29.91
N GLU A 12 5.65 1.76 30.50
CA GLU A 12 5.18 0.39 30.76
C GLU A 12 4.93 -0.35 29.44
N PHE A 13 4.44 0.33 28.41
CA PHE A 13 4.28 -0.25 27.08
C PHE A 13 5.63 -0.59 26.42
N ALA A 14 6.62 0.29 26.52
CA ALA A 14 7.97 0.00 26.01
C ALA A 14 8.61 -1.19 26.74
N GLU A 15 8.44 -1.29 28.05
CA GLU A 15 8.85 -2.46 28.85
C GLU A 15 8.08 -3.73 28.44
N LEU A 16 6.78 -3.65 28.21
CA LEU A 16 6.00 -4.78 27.71
C LEU A 16 6.57 -5.33 26.40
N LEU A 17 6.97 -4.47 25.46
CA LEU A 17 7.54 -4.91 24.18
C LEU A 17 8.87 -5.66 24.33
N THR A 18 9.66 -5.39 25.37
CA THR A 18 10.93 -6.09 25.60
C THR A 18 10.70 -7.50 26.13
N HIS A 19 9.67 -7.68 26.98
CA HIS A 19 9.32 -8.95 27.59
C HIS A 19 8.36 -9.81 26.76
N PHE A 20 7.56 -9.22 25.87
CA PHE A 20 6.63 -9.99 25.04
C PHE A 20 7.38 -10.82 23.99
N GLU A 21 7.06 -12.11 23.93
CA GLU A 21 7.61 -13.05 22.96
C GLU A 21 6.81 -13.01 21.65
N PHE A 22 7.38 -12.36 20.64
CA PHE A 22 6.78 -12.29 19.31
C PHE A 22 7.05 -13.56 18.51
N SER A 23 5.99 -14.21 18.03
CA SER A 23 6.06 -15.30 17.06
C SER A 23 5.93 -14.81 15.60
N ARG A 24 5.45 -13.57 15.40
CA ARG A 24 5.32 -12.95 14.08
C ARG A 24 6.23 -11.75 13.92
N HIS A 25 6.69 -11.50 12.69
CA HIS A 25 7.49 -10.33 12.35
C HIS A 25 6.59 -9.11 12.09
N ILE A 26 6.80 -8.04 12.85
CA ILE A 26 6.14 -6.76 12.61
C ILE A 26 6.93 -5.97 11.57
N ASN A 27 6.30 -5.62 10.44
CA ASN A 27 6.96 -4.94 9.33
C ASN A 27 6.50 -3.49 9.11
N MET A 28 5.46 -3.04 9.82
CA MET A 28 4.84 -1.73 9.65
C MET A 28 3.98 -1.38 10.87
N VAL A 29 3.75 -0.10 11.13
CA VAL A 29 2.73 0.38 12.08
C VAL A 29 1.55 0.98 11.32
N HIS A 30 0.32 0.56 11.63
CA HIS A 30 -0.89 1.16 11.06
C HIS A 30 -1.53 2.10 12.08
N VAL A 31 -1.87 3.32 11.66
CA VAL A 31 -2.51 4.34 12.51
C VAL A 31 -3.93 4.60 12.04
N HIS A 32 -4.85 4.47 12.98
CA HIS A 32 -6.28 4.67 12.80
C HIS A 32 -6.82 5.69 13.80
N HIS A 33 -8.03 6.16 13.52
CA HIS A 33 -8.90 6.82 14.47
C HIS A 33 -10.22 6.06 14.60
N THR A 34 -10.85 6.16 15.77
CA THR A 34 -12.08 5.42 16.00
C THR A 34 -13.25 5.97 15.21
N TRP A 35 -13.28 7.29 14.96
CA TRP A 35 -14.46 8.09 14.62
C TRP A 35 -15.54 8.04 15.71
N ARG A 36 -15.90 6.82 16.15
CA ARG A 36 -16.71 6.54 17.33
C ARG A 36 -16.07 5.43 18.19
N PRO A 37 -15.85 5.67 19.49
CA PRO A 37 -16.14 6.91 20.21
C PRO A 37 -15.20 8.05 19.81
N ASN A 38 -15.73 9.26 19.68
CA ASN A 38 -14.91 10.48 19.67
C ASN A 38 -14.52 10.89 21.11
N HIS A 39 -13.76 11.97 21.29
CA HIS A 39 -13.31 12.42 22.62
C HIS A 39 -14.48 12.62 23.60
N ALA A 40 -15.56 13.26 23.16
CA ALA A 40 -16.74 13.52 24.01
C ALA A 40 -17.50 12.25 24.40
N GLN A 41 -17.40 11.18 23.61
CA GLN A 41 -18.05 9.89 23.83
C GLN A 41 -17.17 8.90 24.61
N TYR A 42 -15.87 9.18 24.73
CA TYR A 42 -14.93 8.28 25.38
C TYR A 42 -15.21 8.15 26.89
N ARG A 43 -15.23 6.91 27.39
CA ARG A 43 -15.55 6.55 28.78
C ARG A 43 -14.54 5.53 29.34
N GLY A 44 -13.26 5.67 28.98
CA GLY A 44 -12.20 4.78 29.48
C GLY A 44 -12.39 3.33 29.02
N HIS A 45 -12.21 2.39 29.95
CA HIS A 45 -12.37 0.95 29.73
C HIS A 45 -13.69 0.56 29.06
N ALA A 46 -14.81 1.21 29.46
CA ALA A 46 -16.14 0.91 28.91
C ALA A 46 -16.22 1.16 27.39
N SER A 47 -15.47 2.14 26.87
CA SER A 47 -15.36 2.39 25.44
C SER A 47 -14.59 1.29 24.71
N ILE A 48 -13.50 0.78 25.32
CA ILE A 48 -12.70 -0.32 24.75
C ILE A 48 -13.54 -1.60 24.70
N GLU A 49 -14.25 -1.90 25.78
CA GLU A 49 -15.18 -3.02 25.83
C GLU A 49 -16.30 -2.88 24.79
N GLY A 50 -16.85 -1.67 24.62
CA GLY A 50 -17.84 -1.37 23.59
C GLY A 50 -17.34 -1.64 22.17
N MET A 51 -16.12 -1.20 21.84
CA MET A 51 -15.48 -1.51 20.55
C MET A 51 -15.29 -3.01 20.35
N TRP A 52 -14.81 -3.73 21.37
CA TRP A 52 -14.68 -5.19 21.30
C TRP A 52 -16.01 -5.89 21.08
N ARG A 53 -17.08 -5.48 21.77
CA ARG A 53 -18.42 -6.04 21.56
C ARG A 53 -18.90 -5.79 20.15
N HIS A 54 -18.72 -4.58 19.61
CA HIS A 54 -19.07 -4.29 18.22
C HIS A 54 -18.29 -5.19 17.25
N HIS A 55 -16.96 -5.23 17.37
CA HIS A 55 -16.11 -6.05 16.50
C HIS A 55 -16.43 -7.55 16.57
N THR A 56 -16.69 -8.10 17.76
CA THR A 56 -16.90 -9.54 17.91
C THR A 56 -18.35 -9.99 17.72
N GLN A 57 -19.32 -9.18 18.14
CA GLN A 57 -20.74 -9.55 18.14
C GLN A 57 -21.49 -9.01 16.92
N HIS A 58 -21.08 -7.85 16.39
CA HIS A 58 -21.67 -7.28 15.19
C HIS A 58 -20.90 -7.68 13.93
N ASN A 59 -19.58 -7.49 13.91
CA ASN A 59 -18.76 -7.79 12.72
C ASN A 59 -18.34 -9.27 12.63
N GLY A 60 -18.53 -10.04 13.70
CA GLY A 60 -18.17 -11.46 13.74
C GLY A 60 -16.67 -11.75 13.83
N TRP A 61 -15.84 -10.73 14.11
CA TRP A 61 -14.39 -10.89 14.25
C TRP A 61 -14.03 -11.68 15.51
N ARG A 62 -12.83 -12.26 15.55
CA ARG A 62 -12.43 -13.10 16.68
C ARG A 62 -12.07 -12.29 17.93
N ASP A 63 -11.66 -11.05 17.72
CA ASP A 63 -11.26 -10.10 18.76
C ASP A 63 -11.42 -8.66 18.25
N ILE A 64 -11.15 -7.69 19.12
CA ILE A 64 -11.03 -6.28 18.73
C ILE A 64 -10.01 -6.13 17.58
N ALA A 65 -10.19 -5.16 16.66
CA ALA A 65 -9.36 -5.07 15.45
C ALA A 65 -7.89 -4.77 15.73
N GLN A 66 -7.65 -3.80 16.60
CA GLN A 66 -6.36 -3.21 16.89
C GLN A 66 -5.59 -3.95 17.98
N HIS A 67 -4.25 -3.82 17.94
CA HIS A 67 -3.41 -4.31 19.03
C HIS A 67 -3.46 -3.38 20.23
N VAL A 68 -3.53 -2.06 20.00
CA VAL A 68 -3.65 -1.06 21.06
C VAL A 68 -4.59 0.07 20.68
N SER A 69 -5.23 0.66 21.69
CA SER A 69 -5.98 1.91 21.58
C SER A 69 -5.36 3.01 22.43
N ILE A 70 -5.36 4.25 21.94
CA ILE A 70 -4.77 5.39 22.67
C ILE A 70 -5.87 6.40 23.04
N GLY A 71 -6.14 6.53 24.34
CA GLY A 71 -7.15 7.44 24.88
C GLY A 71 -6.71 8.93 24.82
N PRO A 72 -7.65 9.89 24.89
CA PRO A 72 -7.35 11.33 24.90
C PRO A 72 -6.40 11.75 26.04
N GLU A 73 -6.38 11.00 27.13
CA GLU A 73 -5.49 11.17 28.28
C GLU A 73 -4.08 10.60 28.06
N GLY A 74 -3.79 10.01 26.91
CA GLY A 74 -2.50 9.37 26.59
C GLY A 74 -2.35 7.95 27.11
N ALA A 75 -3.41 7.35 27.66
CA ALA A 75 -3.40 5.97 28.12
C ALA A 75 -3.43 4.97 26.95
N ILE A 76 -2.64 3.90 27.08
CA ILE A 76 -2.52 2.83 26.08
C ILE A 76 -3.31 1.61 26.56
N TRP A 77 -4.39 1.28 25.88
CA TRP A 77 -5.22 0.11 26.16
C TRP A 77 -4.82 -1.06 25.27
N LEU A 78 -4.48 -2.19 25.88
CA LEU A 78 -4.14 -3.41 25.14
C LEU A 78 -5.39 -4.07 24.58
N GLY A 79 -5.38 -4.40 23.30
CA GLY A 79 -6.48 -5.07 22.58
C GLY A 79 -6.10 -6.48 22.13
N ARG A 80 -6.03 -6.67 20.81
CA ARG A 80 -5.73 -7.95 20.14
C ARG A 80 -4.33 -8.45 20.50
N ASN A 81 -4.19 -9.77 20.65
CA ASN A 81 -2.88 -10.43 20.82
C ASN A 81 -1.92 -10.00 19.70
N PHE A 82 -0.72 -9.55 20.07
CA PHE A 82 0.27 -9.02 19.13
C PHE A 82 0.79 -10.04 18.12
N ASN A 83 0.63 -11.34 18.39
CA ASN A 83 0.97 -12.44 17.48
C ASN A 83 -0.16 -12.83 16.53
N LEU A 84 -1.30 -12.14 16.56
CA LEU A 84 -2.36 -12.28 15.57
C LEU A 84 -2.31 -11.11 14.56
N PRO A 85 -2.66 -11.34 13.28
CA PRO A 85 -2.86 -10.23 12.35
C PRO A 85 -4.00 -9.32 12.83
N PRO A 86 -3.92 -7.99 12.68
CA PRO A 86 -5.01 -7.09 13.01
C PRO A 86 -6.17 -7.20 12.01
N ALA A 87 -7.32 -6.61 12.33
CA ALA A 87 -8.38 -6.32 11.37
C ALA A 87 -8.34 -4.84 10.97
N SER A 88 -7.23 -4.42 10.35
CA SER A 88 -6.90 -3.02 10.06
C SER A 88 -7.54 -2.51 8.76
N ALA A 89 -7.19 -3.12 7.63
CA ALA A 89 -7.68 -2.73 6.31
C ALA A 89 -7.66 -3.97 5.39
N ALA A 90 -8.71 -4.14 4.58
CA ALA A 90 -8.85 -5.32 3.73
C ALA A 90 -7.63 -5.48 2.80
N GLY A 91 -7.02 -6.66 2.79
CA GLY A 91 -5.81 -6.93 2.00
C GLY A 91 -4.48 -6.42 2.58
N HIS A 92 -4.48 -5.72 3.72
CA HIS A 92 -3.28 -5.13 4.34
C HIS A 92 -2.94 -5.67 5.74
N ASN A 93 -3.68 -6.68 6.22
CA ASN A 93 -3.56 -7.20 7.58
C ASN A 93 -2.38 -8.15 7.82
N GLY A 94 -1.68 -8.58 6.76
CA GLY A 94 -0.64 -9.61 6.85
C GLY A 94 -1.22 -10.97 7.25
N ASN A 95 -0.43 -11.77 7.97
CA ASN A 95 -0.81 -13.09 8.43
C ASN A 95 -0.14 -13.42 9.79
N GLU A 96 -0.23 -14.68 10.21
CA GLU A 96 0.34 -15.19 11.47
C GLU A 96 1.88 -15.16 11.52
N GLN A 97 2.56 -15.00 10.38
CA GLN A 97 4.02 -14.94 10.30
C GLN A 97 4.54 -13.51 10.17
N CYS A 98 3.86 -12.64 9.43
CA CYS A 98 4.32 -11.29 9.16
C CYS A 98 3.15 -10.33 8.90
N GLY A 99 3.23 -9.11 9.44
CA GLY A 99 2.22 -8.08 9.19
C GLY A 99 2.37 -6.83 10.05
N PRO A 100 1.40 -5.91 9.97
CA PRO A 100 1.47 -4.61 10.65
C PRO A 100 1.05 -4.70 12.12
N PHE A 101 1.53 -3.74 12.91
CA PHE A 101 1.02 -3.42 14.25
C PHE A 101 0.02 -2.27 14.16
N MET A 102 -1.27 -2.57 14.29
CA MET A 102 -2.35 -1.58 14.29
C MET A 102 -2.54 -0.87 15.64
N ILE A 103 -2.58 0.46 15.58
CA ILE A 103 -2.90 1.42 16.64
C ILE A 103 -4.21 2.12 16.29
N GLU A 104 -5.14 2.15 17.24
CA GLU A 104 -6.43 2.83 17.13
C GLU A 104 -6.46 4.07 18.04
N THR A 105 -6.45 5.27 17.48
CA THR A 105 -6.43 6.51 18.27
C THR A 105 -7.86 6.95 18.57
N ILE A 106 -8.25 7.03 19.84
CA ILE A 106 -9.63 7.40 20.19
C ILE A 106 -9.91 8.85 19.81
N GLY A 107 -10.80 9.07 18.85
CA GLY A 107 -11.20 10.40 18.39
C GLY A 107 -11.80 10.41 17.00
N ASP A 108 -12.47 11.51 16.67
CA ASP A 108 -12.79 11.90 15.29
C ASP A 108 -11.88 13.05 14.90
N PHE A 109 -10.73 12.77 14.29
CA PHE A 109 -9.76 13.80 13.89
C PHE A 109 -9.98 14.33 12.46
N ASP A 110 -11.20 14.28 11.93
CA ASP A 110 -11.53 15.06 10.73
C ASP A 110 -11.52 16.57 11.02
N CYS A 111 -11.20 17.39 10.01
CA CYS A 111 -11.09 18.84 10.19
C CYS A 111 -12.35 19.43 10.84
N GLY A 112 -12.18 20.14 11.96
CA GLY A 112 -13.27 20.76 12.73
C GLY A 112 -13.97 19.84 13.73
N ARG A 113 -13.37 18.69 14.05
CA ARG A 113 -13.85 17.72 15.05
C ARG A 113 -12.93 17.72 16.28
N ASP A 114 -12.41 16.56 16.69
CA ASP A 114 -11.41 16.45 17.75
C ASP A 114 -10.03 16.89 17.24
N GLU A 115 -9.18 17.40 18.14
CA GLU A 115 -7.79 17.74 17.83
C GLU A 115 -6.86 16.71 18.46
N LEU A 116 -5.91 16.19 17.67
CA LEU A 116 -4.88 15.27 18.16
C LEU A 116 -3.73 16.07 18.80
N LEU A 117 -3.95 16.48 20.06
CA LEU A 117 -3.00 17.22 20.88
C LEU A 117 -2.38 16.33 21.96
N ASP A 118 -1.41 16.88 22.69
CA ASP A 118 -0.88 16.25 23.89
C ASP A 118 -1.93 16.20 25.00
N PRO A 119 -1.95 15.11 25.82
CA PRO A 119 -0.96 14.03 25.89
C PRO A 119 -1.15 12.89 24.87
N GLN A 120 -2.26 12.86 24.12
CA GLN A 120 -2.60 11.77 23.21
C GLN A 120 -1.61 11.65 22.04
N ARG A 121 -1.19 12.79 21.45
CA ARG A 121 -0.23 12.81 20.34
C ARG A 121 1.14 12.28 20.77
N ALA A 122 1.68 12.73 21.90
CA ALA A 122 2.91 12.20 22.48
C ALA A 122 2.84 10.68 22.75
N ALA A 123 1.71 10.18 23.25
CA ALA A 123 1.51 8.74 23.46
C ALA A 123 1.52 7.96 22.13
N LEU A 124 0.84 8.47 21.09
CA LEU A 124 0.88 7.89 19.74
C LEU A 124 2.30 7.80 19.19
N ILE A 125 3.06 8.89 19.26
CA ILE A 125 4.46 8.93 18.80
C ILE A 125 5.32 7.94 19.59
N SER A 126 5.14 7.86 20.90
CA SER A 126 5.88 6.94 21.77
C SER A 126 5.61 5.48 21.43
N VAL A 127 4.33 5.12 21.20
CA VAL A 127 3.95 3.75 20.80
C VAL A 127 4.52 3.39 19.43
N ILE A 128 4.40 4.28 18.43
CA ILE A 128 4.97 4.06 17.09
C ILE A 128 6.48 3.84 17.20
N THR A 129 7.18 4.72 17.91
CA THR A 129 8.64 4.68 18.08
C THR A 129 9.08 3.39 18.76
N ALA A 130 8.45 3.01 19.88
CA ALA A 130 8.80 1.81 20.63
C ALA A 130 8.61 0.52 19.81
N VAL A 131 7.52 0.42 19.05
CA VAL A 131 7.28 -0.72 18.14
C VAL A 131 8.32 -0.73 17.04
N GLN A 132 8.57 0.39 16.37
CA GLN A 132 9.55 0.45 15.29
C GLN A 132 10.95 0.06 15.76
N GLN A 133 11.39 0.57 16.91
CA GLN A 133 12.70 0.20 17.47
C GLN A 133 12.80 -1.27 17.85
N ARG A 134 11.75 -1.86 18.45
CA ARG A 134 11.72 -3.28 18.80
C ARG A 134 12.00 -4.19 17.59
N PHE A 135 11.56 -3.77 16.41
CA PHE A 135 11.69 -4.54 15.17
C PHE A 135 12.76 -4.00 14.21
N GLY A 136 13.53 -2.98 14.60
CA GLY A 136 14.54 -2.36 13.73
C GLY A 136 13.94 -1.69 12.49
N LEU A 137 12.71 -1.21 12.58
CA LEU A 137 12.01 -0.52 11.50
C LEU A 137 12.43 0.95 11.43
N PRO A 138 12.52 1.54 10.22
CA PRO A 138 12.73 2.97 10.08
C PRO A 138 11.51 3.74 10.61
N HIS A 139 11.72 5.00 11.04
CA HIS A 139 10.63 5.89 11.48
C HIS A 139 9.50 6.07 10.44
N THR A 140 9.82 5.83 9.15
CA THR A 140 8.89 5.87 8.02
C THR A 140 8.05 4.61 7.84
N ALA A 141 8.26 3.54 8.63
CA ALA A 141 7.46 2.32 8.58
C ALA A 141 6.10 2.50 9.29
N THR A 142 5.34 3.51 8.85
CA THR A 142 4.02 3.89 9.36
C THR A 142 3.09 4.09 8.17
N MET A 143 1.85 3.59 8.26
CA MET A 143 0.79 3.86 7.29
C MET A 143 -0.48 4.32 7.99
N PHE A 144 -1.15 5.30 7.42
CA PHE A 144 -2.49 5.72 7.85
C PHE A 144 -3.56 4.84 7.20
N HIS A 145 -4.73 4.71 7.82
CA HIS A 145 -5.83 3.95 7.23
C HIS A 145 -6.27 4.47 5.86
N ASN A 146 -6.31 5.78 5.66
CA ASN A 146 -6.59 6.43 4.38
C ASN A 146 -5.50 6.17 3.34
N MET A 147 -4.38 5.56 3.75
CA MET A 147 -3.36 5.00 2.87
C MET A 147 -3.59 3.52 2.54
N MET A 148 -4.76 2.97 2.86
CA MET A 148 -5.13 1.59 2.57
C MET A 148 -6.62 1.44 2.22
N SER A 149 -7.45 2.48 2.41
CA SER A 149 -8.87 2.49 2.10
C SER A 149 -9.35 3.87 1.64
N SER A 150 -10.60 3.97 1.18
CA SER A 150 -11.25 5.23 0.81
C SER A 150 -11.70 6.09 2.00
N LYS A 151 -11.47 5.63 3.24
CA LYS A 151 -11.91 6.30 4.47
C LYS A 151 -11.03 7.52 4.79
N THR A 152 -11.54 8.44 5.61
CA THR A 152 -10.80 9.62 6.06
C THR A 152 -9.81 9.33 7.20
N CYS A 153 -10.04 8.24 7.92
CA CYS A 153 -9.22 7.70 9.02
C CYS A 153 -7.70 7.73 8.71
N PRO A 154 -6.80 8.15 9.63
CA PRO A 154 -7.03 8.54 11.01
C PRO A 154 -7.56 9.98 11.17
N GLY A 155 -8.08 10.60 10.12
CA GLY A 155 -8.67 11.92 10.15
C GLY A 155 -7.94 12.91 9.24
N THR A 156 -8.70 13.80 8.62
CA THR A 156 -8.23 14.81 7.67
C THR A 156 -7.40 15.93 8.29
N SER A 157 -7.43 16.10 9.62
CA SER A 157 -6.59 17.08 10.33
C SER A 157 -5.20 16.55 10.70
N VAL A 158 -4.99 15.24 10.64
CA VAL A 158 -3.70 14.62 11.02
C VAL A 158 -2.80 14.55 9.79
N ALA A 159 -1.77 15.40 9.74
CA ALA A 159 -0.80 15.39 8.66
C ALA A 159 0.20 14.24 8.82
N PHE A 160 0.21 13.30 7.88
CA PHE A 160 1.12 12.15 7.90
C PHE A 160 2.59 12.56 7.97
N SER A 161 3.00 13.53 7.16
CA SER A 161 4.39 14.00 7.10
C SER A 161 4.87 14.58 8.42
N GLU A 162 4.01 15.29 9.15
CA GLU A 162 4.33 15.88 10.45
C GLU A 162 4.51 14.78 11.49
N LEU A 163 3.55 13.86 11.60
CA LEU A 163 3.63 12.75 12.54
C LEU A 163 4.90 11.90 12.30
N VAL A 164 5.20 11.57 11.05
CA VAL A 164 6.40 10.76 10.71
C VAL A 164 7.70 11.53 11.01
N ALA A 165 7.74 12.85 10.82
CA ALA A 165 8.89 13.67 11.18
C ALA A 165 9.09 13.74 12.71
N GLU A 166 8.01 13.84 13.47
CA GLU A 166 8.03 13.79 14.93
C GLU A 166 8.52 12.43 15.44
N VAL A 167 8.05 11.33 14.85
CA VAL A 167 8.57 9.98 15.13
C VAL A 167 10.07 9.87 14.79
N GLY A 168 10.51 10.43 13.65
CA GLY A 168 11.94 10.45 13.29
C GLY A 168 12.80 11.23 14.29
N SER A 169 12.26 12.31 14.83
CA SER A 169 12.91 13.09 15.89
C SER A 169 13.00 12.29 17.19
N ALA A 170 11.93 11.56 17.56
CA ALA A 170 11.91 10.68 18.72
C ALA A 170 12.91 9.51 18.62
N HIS A 171 13.00 8.87 17.44
CA HIS A 171 14.04 7.85 17.16
C HIS A 171 15.45 8.38 17.45
N SER A 172 15.75 9.58 16.95
CA SER A 172 17.08 10.20 17.10
C SER A 172 17.38 10.56 18.56
N ALA A 173 16.40 11.07 19.30
CA ALA A 173 16.55 11.45 20.69
C ALA A 173 16.84 10.24 21.61
N GLU A 174 16.17 9.11 21.38
CA GLU A 174 16.39 7.89 22.16
C GLU A 174 17.72 7.20 21.84
N GLU A 175 18.19 7.25 20.59
CA GLU A 175 19.54 6.80 20.22
C GLU A 175 20.64 7.56 20.98
N HIS A 176 20.47 8.87 21.17
CA HIS A 176 21.40 9.70 21.96
C HIS A 176 21.29 9.45 23.47
N SER A 177 20.13 8.99 23.95
CA SER A 177 19.87 8.67 25.36
C SER A 177 20.32 7.25 25.77
N ARG A 178 20.84 6.42 24.84
CA ARG A 178 21.30 5.04 25.08
C ARG A 178 22.59 4.89 25.92
N SER A 179 22.80 5.73 26.93
CA SER A 179 23.49 5.32 28.15
C SER A 179 22.52 4.45 28.96
N LEU A 180 22.58 3.13 28.72
CA LEU A 180 21.59 2.13 29.15
C LEU A 180 21.24 2.20 30.65
N PRO A 181 19.95 2.35 31.02
CA PRO A 181 19.43 1.72 32.22
C PRO A 181 19.48 0.21 32.00
N THR A 182 20.07 -0.51 32.95
CA THR A 182 19.99 -1.98 33.02
C THR A 182 18.50 -2.36 33.06
N PRO A 183 18.03 -3.33 32.24
CA PRO A 183 16.65 -3.81 32.35
C PRO A 183 16.39 -4.19 33.81
N ALA A 184 15.26 -3.76 34.39
CA ALA A 184 14.81 -4.36 35.63
C ALA A 184 14.71 -5.87 35.39
N GLU A 185 15.33 -6.70 36.25
CA GLU A 185 15.39 -8.15 36.05
C GLU A 185 13.99 -8.80 36.01
N GLN A 186 12.96 -8.12 36.53
CA GLN A 186 11.58 -8.60 36.53
C GLN A 186 10.60 -7.49 36.13
N PRO A 187 9.61 -7.80 35.27
CA PRO A 187 8.60 -6.84 34.84
C PRO A 187 7.69 -6.42 36.00
N GLY A 188 7.28 -5.15 36.00
CA GLY A 188 6.32 -4.63 36.99
C GLY A 188 4.95 -5.33 36.94
N GLU A 189 4.16 -5.24 38.02
CA GLU A 189 2.86 -5.95 38.15
C GLU A 189 1.89 -5.66 36.99
N ARG A 190 1.83 -4.41 36.52
CA ARG A 190 1.00 -4.02 35.37
C ARG A 190 1.48 -4.63 34.06
N VAL A 191 2.80 -4.76 33.86
CA VAL A 191 3.40 -5.41 32.69
C VAL A 191 3.16 -6.92 32.74
N LEU A 192 3.26 -7.54 33.91
CA LEU A 192 2.88 -8.96 34.11
C LEU A 192 1.41 -9.21 33.77
N ALA A 193 0.50 -8.37 34.24
CA ALA A 193 -0.92 -8.48 33.91
C ALA A 193 -1.18 -8.29 32.41
N ALA A 194 -0.47 -7.36 31.77
CA ALA A 194 -0.50 -7.15 30.33
C ALA A 194 0.00 -8.36 29.53
N LEU A 195 1.13 -8.98 29.93
CA LEU A 195 1.64 -10.20 29.31
C LEU A 195 0.61 -11.32 29.41
N ALA A 196 0.03 -11.54 30.60
CA ALA A 196 -1.00 -12.56 30.82
C ALA A 196 -2.25 -12.33 29.96
N GLN A 197 -2.66 -11.07 29.74
CA GLN A 197 -3.75 -10.75 28.82
C GLN A 197 -3.38 -11.13 27.37
N LEU A 198 -2.17 -10.79 26.90
CA LEU A 198 -1.80 -11.01 25.51
C LEU A 198 -1.61 -12.50 25.20
N THR A 199 -1.26 -13.33 26.17
CA THR A 199 -1.11 -14.79 26.01
C THR A 199 -2.39 -15.58 26.23
N ARG A 200 -3.54 -14.92 26.45
CA ARG A 200 -4.83 -15.61 26.65
C ARG A 200 -5.26 -16.33 25.37
N ASP A 201 -5.92 -17.48 25.53
CA ASP A 201 -6.56 -18.17 24.41
C ASP A 201 -7.68 -17.31 23.81
N VAL A 202 -7.55 -17.02 22.52
CA VAL A 202 -8.58 -16.33 21.73
C VAL A 202 -9.28 -17.37 20.86
N PRO A 203 -10.62 -17.50 20.93
CA PRO A 203 -11.37 -18.48 20.15
C PRO A 203 -11.00 -18.48 18.66
N ALA A 204 -11.10 -19.66 18.04
CA ALA A 204 -10.88 -19.82 16.60
C ALA A 204 -11.86 -18.94 15.80
N ALA A 205 -11.39 -18.40 14.67
CA ALA A 205 -12.15 -17.47 13.85
C ALA A 205 -13.49 -18.07 13.39
N ARG A 206 -14.57 -17.28 13.47
CA ARG A 206 -15.89 -17.66 12.93
C ARG A 206 -16.14 -17.19 11.50
N GLY A 207 -15.27 -16.36 10.93
CA GLY A 207 -15.40 -15.85 9.57
C GLY A 207 -14.65 -14.52 9.36
N ASP A 208 -13.85 -14.52 8.30
CA ASP A 208 -13.23 -13.43 7.53
C ASP A 208 -12.77 -12.12 8.21
N GLU A 209 -11.74 -12.22 9.06
CA GLU A 209 -10.92 -11.06 9.50
C GLU A 209 -10.15 -10.38 8.33
N SER A 210 -10.19 -10.98 7.13
CA SER A 210 -9.63 -10.40 5.92
C SER A 210 -10.55 -9.32 5.30
N LEU A 211 -11.82 -9.23 5.72
CA LEU A 211 -12.84 -8.32 5.21
C LEU A 211 -13.06 -7.11 6.13
N ALA A 212 -12.04 -6.35 6.49
CA ALA A 212 -12.16 -5.17 7.38
C ALA A 212 -13.00 -3.99 6.79
N GLU A 213 -13.96 -4.26 5.93
CA GLU A 213 -14.88 -3.32 5.29
C GLU A 213 -16.33 -3.77 5.47
N HIS A 214 -17.00 -3.25 6.50
CA HIS A 214 -18.45 -3.06 6.53
C HIS A 214 -18.73 -1.64 7.06
N GLU A 215 -19.53 -0.87 6.33
CA GLU A 215 -20.02 0.46 6.72
C GLU A 215 -21.25 0.35 7.63
N PRO A 216 -21.52 1.35 8.49
CA PRO A 216 -22.89 1.65 8.90
C PRO A 216 -23.64 2.26 7.70
N GLN A 217 -24.80 1.69 7.36
CA GLN A 217 -25.75 2.28 6.42
C GLN A 217 -26.30 3.59 7.01
N ASP A 218 -25.76 4.74 6.62
CA ASP A 218 -26.39 6.04 6.87
C ASP A 218 -26.91 6.63 5.54
N GLU A 219 -28.23 6.58 5.41
CA GLU A 219 -29.11 6.95 4.28
C GLU A 219 -29.04 8.44 3.86
N PHE A 220 -28.10 9.23 4.40
CA PHE A 220 -28.09 10.68 4.29
C PHE A 220 -27.17 11.25 3.19
N THR A 221 -26.34 10.43 2.56
CA THR A 221 -25.37 10.88 1.53
C THR A 221 -25.95 10.89 0.10
N LEU A 222 -27.07 10.22 -0.15
CA LEU A 222 -27.62 10.02 -1.50
C LEU A 222 -28.34 11.25 -2.10
N GLN A 223 -28.72 12.25 -1.31
CA GLN A 223 -29.53 13.37 -1.82
C GLN A 223 -28.75 14.55 -2.43
N ARG A 224 -27.41 14.54 -2.40
CA ARG A 224 -26.60 15.68 -2.88
C ARG A 224 -25.93 15.47 -4.24
N LEU A 225 -26.07 14.29 -4.86
CA LEU A 225 -25.49 13.97 -6.18
C LEU A 225 -26.43 14.19 -7.37
N GLU A 226 -27.71 14.51 -7.13
CA GLU A 226 -28.65 14.84 -8.19
C GLU A 226 -28.80 16.35 -8.33
N ARG A 227 -27.82 17.02 -8.95
CA ARG A 227 -28.00 18.22 -9.80
C ARG A 227 -26.65 18.80 -10.26
N GLY A 228 -26.28 18.40 -11.49
CA GLY A 228 -25.58 19.22 -12.49
C GLY A 228 -24.14 19.65 -12.22
N GLY A 229 -23.18 19.07 -12.95
CA GLY A 229 -21.85 19.65 -13.12
C GLY A 229 -20.78 18.73 -13.73
N PHE A 230 -20.58 18.85 -15.05
CA PHE A 230 -19.36 18.56 -15.84
C PHE A 230 -18.83 17.11 -16.00
N GLU A 231 -18.81 16.68 -17.27
CA GLU A 231 -18.35 15.41 -17.87
C GLU A 231 -16.83 15.08 -17.77
N LEU A 232 -16.17 15.30 -16.62
CA LEU A 232 -14.75 14.95 -16.45
C LEU A 232 -14.47 13.78 -15.49
N ALA A 233 -15.51 13.04 -15.07
CA ALA A 233 -15.43 12.08 -13.96
C ALA A 233 -16.03 10.68 -14.27
N ARG A 234 -15.82 10.11 -15.47
CA ARG A 234 -16.15 8.67 -15.71
C ARG A 234 -14.90 7.79 -15.57
N GLY A 235 -15.01 6.75 -14.74
CA GLY A 235 -14.00 5.69 -14.58
C GLY A 235 -13.79 4.86 -15.86
N LEU A 236 -12.83 3.92 -15.82
CA LEU A 236 -12.65 2.94 -16.90
C LEU A 236 -13.92 2.10 -17.07
N THR A 237 -14.45 2.00 -18.28
CA THR A 237 -15.60 1.12 -18.56
C THR A 237 -15.15 -0.31 -18.87
N THR A 238 -16.06 -1.27 -18.80
CA THR A 238 -15.81 -2.66 -19.15
C THR A 238 -15.33 -2.81 -20.60
N GLU A 239 -15.86 -1.99 -21.52
CA GLU A 239 -15.45 -1.97 -22.92
C GLU A 239 -14.00 -1.49 -23.06
N MET A 240 -13.61 -0.46 -22.31
CA MET A 240 -12.22 0.03 -22.31
C MET A 240 -11.26 -1.04 -21.81
N ILE A 241 -11.62 -1.75 -20.74
CA ILE A 241 -10.81 -2.86 -20.20
C ILE A 241 -10.74 -4.01 -21.19
N GLY A 242 -11.86 -4.36 -21.84
CA GLY A 242 -11.92 -5.37 -22.89
C GLY A 242 -10.97 -5.06 -24.05
N ALA A 243 -10.94 -3.81 -24.52
CA ALA A 243 -10.05 -3.36 -25.58
C ALA A 243 -8.56 -3.38 -25.19
N LEU A 244 -8.25 -3.33 -23.89
CA LEU A 244 -6.88 -3.39 -23.39
C LEU A 244 -6.33 -4.81 -23.24
N ARG A 245 -7.18 -5.86 -23.21
CA ARG A 245 -6.74 -7.26 -23.03
C ARG A 245 -5.61 -7.70 -23.97
N PRO A 246 -5.59 -7.35 -25.26
CA PRO A 246 -4.49 -7.70 -26.15
C PRO A 246 -3.20 -6.90 -25.93
N HIS A 247 -3.24 -5.84 -25.12
CA HIS A 247 -2.22 -4.79 -25.07
C HIS A 247 -1.65 -4.53 -23.68
N VAL A 248 -2.08 -5.28 -22.66
CA VAL A 248 -1.67 -5.06 -21.27
C VAL A 248 -1.22 -6.37 -20.64
N VAL A 249 -0.09 -6.31 -19.93
CA VAL A 249 0.36 -7.33 -19.00
C VAL A 249 0.32 -6.69 -17.61
N ASN A 250 -0.65 -7.08 -16.78
CA ASN A 250 -0.80 -6.51 -15.45
C ASN A 250 -0.02 -7.31 -14.40
N LEU A 251 0.78 -6.61 -13.60
CA LEU A 251 1.72 -7.19 -12.64
C LEU A 251 1.53 -6.57 -11.25
N ARG A 252 1.49 -7.41 -10.22
CA ARG A 252 1.49 -7.00 -8.81
C ARG A 252 2.63 -7.70 -8.06
N GLY A 253 3.51 -6.90 -7.46
CA GLY A 253 4.73 -7.42 -6.81
C GLY A 253 5.65 -8.18 -7.75
N GLY A 254 5.62 -7.87 -9.06
CA GLY A 254 6.38 -8.55 -10.10
C GLY A 254 5.77 -9.85 -10.65
N ARG A 255 4.68 -10.37 -10.05
CA ARG A 255 3.95 -11.52 -10.58
C ARG A 255 2.70 -11.07 -11.33
N PHE A 256 2.12 -11.94 -12.14
CA PHE A 256 0.86 -11.60 -12.82
C PHE A 256 -0.24 -11.27 -11.81
N SER A 257 -0.99 -10.20 -12.06
CA SER A 257 -2.07 -9.79 -11.16
C SER A 257 -3.23 -10.79 -11.23
N THR A 258 -3.66 -11.28 -10.06
CA THR A 258 -4.81 -12.20 -9.92
C THR A 258 -6.09 -11.48 -9.49
N GLY A 259 -6.07 -10.15 -9.36
CA GLY A 259 -7.20 -9.32 -8.92
C GLY A 259 -7.08 -7.89 -9.42
N GLY A 260 -7.90 -6.99 -8.89
CA GLY A 260 -7.98 -5.60 -9.36
C GLY A 260 -8.93 -5.42 -10.55
N LEU A 261 -8.79 -4.30 -11.26
CA LEU A 261 -9.54 -3.96 -12.47
C LEU A 261 -9.22 -4.90 -13.64
N MET A 262 -8.01 -5.45 -13.69
CA MET A 262 -7.58 -6.33 -14.78
C MET A 262 -6.63 -7.42 -14.28
N SER A 263 -7.09 -8.68 -14.28
CA SER A 263 -6.18 -9.81 -14.07
C SER A 263 -5.37 -10.13 -15.32
N THR A 264 -4.24 -10.81 -15.13
CA THR A 264 -3.44 -11.40 -16.21
C THR A 264 -3.01 -12.79 -15.78
N THR A 265 -3.01 -13.74 -16.71
CA THR A 265 -2.49 -15.09 -16.51
C THR A 265 -1.41 -15.39 -17.55
N ALA A 266 -0.65 -16.47 -17.34
CA ALA A 266 0.29 -16.95 -18.37
C ALA A 266 -0.43 -17.27 -19.69
N GLY A 267 -1.64 -17.81 -19.63
CA GLY A 267 -2.46 -18.10 -20.82
C GLY A 267 -2.90 -16.84 -21.58
N ASP A 268 -3.11 -15.72 -20.89
CA ASP A 268 -3.40 -14.44 -21.54
C ASP A 268 -2.18 -13.93 -22.31
N VAL A 269 -0.98 -14.07 -21.74
CA VAL A 269 0.27 -13.70 -22.43
C VAL A 269 0.54 -14.63 -23.62
N ASP A 270 0.23 -15.93 -23.48
CA ASP A 270 0.29 -16.88 -24.59
C ASP A 270 -0.66 -16.48 -25.72
N THR A 271 -1.87 -16.03 -25.41
CA THR A 271 -2.86 -15.55 -26.38
C THR A 271 -2.40 -14.24 -27.02
N LEU A 272 -1.85 -13.31 -26.24
CA LEU A 272 -1.25 -12.07 -26.73
C LEU A 272 -0.21 -12.37 -27.81
N VAL A 273 0.74 -13.26 -27.52
CA VAL A 273 1.85 -13.53 -28.43
C VAL A 273 1.46 -14.43 -29.60
N ASN A 274 0.74 -15.52 -29.35
CA ASN A 274 0.47 -16.52 -30.39
C ASN A 274 -0.78 -16.21 -31.24
N HIS A 275 -1.60 -15.25 -30.83
CA HIS A 275 -2.76 -14.85 -31.61
C HIS A 275 -2.70 -13.36 -31.97
N HIS A 276 -2.63 -12.47 -30.99
CA HIS A 276 -2.76 -11.03 -31.29
C HIS A 276 -1.54 -10.44 -32.02
N LEU A 277 -0.32 -10.85 -31.68
CA LEU A 277 0.88 -10.42 -32.41
C LEU A 277 1.00 -11.06 -33.80
N GLU A 278 0.57 -12.31 -33.98
CA GLU A 278 0.53 -12.95 -35.30
C GLU A 278 -0.42 -12.20 -36.25
N ASN A 279 -1.60 -11.81 -35.77
CA ASN A 279 -2.54 -10.98 -36.55
C ASN A 279 -1.93 -9.61 -36.88
N ALA A 280 -1.30 -8.95 -35.90
CA ALA A 280 -0.65 -7.66 -36.13
C ALA A 280 0.53 -7.75 -37.11
N LEU A 281 1.26 -8.88 -37.13
CA LEU A 281 2.32 -9.12 -38.08
C LEU A 281 1.78 -9.32 -39.50
N ALA A 282 0.66 -10.02 -39.65
CA ALA A 282 -0.02 -10.15 -40.93
C ALA A 282 -0.46 -8.78 -41.48
N GLU A 283 -1.04 -7.92 -40.64
CA GLU A 283 -1.38 -6.53 -40.98
C GLU A 283 -0.15 -5.73 -41.43
N ALA A 284 0.97 -5.84 -40.70
CA ALA A 284 2.21 -5.14 -41.03
C ALA A 284 2.83 -5.63 -42.35
N ARG A 285 2.82 -6.95 -42.60
CA ARG A 285 3.30 -7.56 -43.86
C ARG A 285 2.45 -7.14 -45.06
N ALA A 286 1.13 -7.04 -44.91
CA ALA A 286 0.25 -6.53 -45.95
C ALA A 286 0.59 -5.08 -46.35
N GLN A 287 1.16 -4.32 -45.41
CA GLN A 287 1.64 -2.95 -45.61
C GLN A 287 3.15 -2.88 -45.92
N GLN A 288 3.80 -4.01 -46.22
CA GLN A 288 5.23 -4.12 -46.55
C GLN A 288 6.16 -3.46 -45.52
N ARG A 289 5.81 -3.55 -44.23
CA ARG A 289 6.61 -2.99 -43.13
C ARG A 289 6.84 -4.03 -42.03
N PRO A 290 7.91 -3.89 -41.22
CA PRO A 290 8.07 -4.73 -40.04
C PRO A 290 6.99 -4.43 -38.99
N LEU A 291 6.66 -5.43 -38.18
CA LEU A 291 5.86 -5.25 -36.97
C LEU A 291 6.73 -4.60 -35.90
N ARG A 292 6.39 -3.38 -35.50
CA ARG A 292 7.04 -2.68 -34.40
C ARG A 292 6.27 -2.93 -33.12
N ILE A 293 6.89 -3.60 -32.16
CA ILE A 293 6.30 -3.88 -30.85
C ILE A 293 6.94 -2.94 -29.83
N LEU A 294 6.13 -2.24 -29.06
CA LEU A 294 6.56 -1.34 -28.02
C LEU A 294 6.26 -1.94 -26.64
N LEU A 295 7.30 -2.20 -25.86
CA LEU A 295 7.22 -2.55 -24.44
C LEU A 295 7.17 -1.25 -23.63
N TYR A 296 5.97 -0.84 -23.22
CA TYR A 296 5.79 0.38 -22.43
C TYR A 296 5.71 0.04 -20.94
N ALA A 297 6.46 0.74 -20.11
CA ALA A 297 6.33 0.69 -18.65
C ALA A 297 6.05 2.09 -18.12
N HIS A 298 4.94 2.24 -17.39
CA HIS A 298 4.61 3.52 -16.76
C HIS A 298 5.57 3.86 -15.62
N GLY A 299 5.51 5.10 -15.13
CA GLY A 299 6.36 5.56 -14.03
C GLY A 299 5.95 5.03 -12.67
N GLY A 300 6.79 5.36 -11.69
CA GLY A 300 6.43 5.21 -10.30
C GLY A 300 5.26 6.14 -9.97
N LEU A 301 4.61 5.86 -8.86
CA LEU A 301 3.45 6.55 -8.34
C LEU A 301 2.21 6.48 -9.26
N VAL A 302 1.97 5.33 -9.89
CA VAL A 302 0.81 5.11 -10.77
C VAL A 302 0.02 3.90 -10.27
N SER A 303 -1.27 4.10 -9.98
CA SER A 303 -2.21 3.02 -9.63
C SER A 303 -2.64 2.21 -10.86
N GLU A 304 -3.24 1.03 -10.65
CA GLU A 304 -3.77 0.16 -11.70
C GLU A 304 -4.63 0.96 -12.68
N SER A 305 -5.61 1.69 -12.13
CA SER A 305 -6.58 2.47 -12.90
C SER A 305 -5.90 3.56 -13.72
N ALA A 306 -4.90 4.25 -13.15
CA ALA A 306 -4.16 5.29 -13.85
C ALA A 306 -3.28 4.70 -14.96
N GLY A 307 -2.62 3.56 -14.70
CA GLY A 307 -1.82 2.84 -15.69
C GLY A 307 -2.68 2.36 -16.87
N LEU A 308 -3.82 1.75 -16.58
CA LEU A 308 -4.80 1.32 -17.58
C LEU A 308 -5.38 2.50 -18.37
N LYS A 309 -5.69 3.63 -17.73
CA LYS A 309 -6.12 4.86 -18.43
C LYS A 309 -5.05 5.39 -19.38
N VAL A 310 -3.78 5.41 -18.97
CA VAL A 310 -2.66 5.82 -19.82
C VAL A 310 -2.51 4.87 -21.01
N ALA A 311 -2.58 3.55 -20.77
CA ALA A 311 -2.53 2.55 -21.82
C ALA A 311 -3.67 2.76 -22.84
N HIS A 312 -4.90 2.97 -22.36
CA HIS A 312 -6.06 3.18 -23.23
C HIS A 312 -5.95 4.48 -24.02
N LYS A 313 -5.54 5.58 -23.36
CA LYS A 313 -5.39 6.90 -23.98
C LYS A 313 -4.43 6.87 -25.18
N HIS A 314 -3.33 6.12 -25.07
CA HIS A 314 -2.32 6.07 -26.14
C HIS A 314 -2.53 4.93 -27.14
N LEU A 315 -3.39 3.94 -26.83
CA LEU A 315 -3.55 2.74 -27.65
C LEU A 315 -3.88 3.06 -29.11
N ALA A 316 -4.91 3.90 -29.33
CA ALA A 316 -5.35 4.26 -30.67
C ALA A 316 -4.23 4.98 -31.45
N TRP A 317 -3.49 5.86 -30.78
CA TRP A 317 -2.41 6.62 -31.40
C TRP A 317 -1.23 5.73 -31.81
N TRP A 318 -0.79 4.80 -30.94
CA TRP A 318 0.27 3.85 -31.28
C TRP A 318 -0.11 2.97 -32.47
N ARG A 319 -1.34 2.43 -32.46
CA ARG A 319 -1.85 1.56 -33.52
C ARG A 319 -1.96 2.30 -34.85
N ALA A 320 -2.42 3.54 -34.84
CA ALA A 320 -2.47 4.40 -36.03
C ALA A 320 -1.07 4.67 -36.64
N ASN A 321 -0.01 4.64 -35.82
CA ASN A 321 1.37 4.79 -36.26
C ASN A 321 2.08 3.45 -36.53
N GLY A 322 1.30 2.35 -36.64
CA GLY A 322 1.84 1.04 -36.97
C GLY A 322 2.64 0.38 -35.85
N ILE A 323 2.54 0.88 -34.61
CA ILE A 323 3.21 0.36 -33.42
C ILE A 323 2.21 -0.45 -32.59
N TYR A 324 2.60 -1.65 -32.19
CA TYR A 324 1.83 -2.51 -31.31
C TYR A 324 2.30 -2.33 -29.86
N PRO A 325 1.54 -1.64 -28.99
CA PRO A 325 1.94 -1.48 -27.61
C PRO A 325 1.60 -2.72 -26.78
N ILE A 326 2.57 -3.18 -25.98
CA ILE A 326 2.40 -4.07 -24.84
C ILE A 326 2.76 -3.24 -23.61
N ASN A 327 1.75 -2.85 -22.84
CA ASN A 327 1.90 -2.03 -21.65
C ASN A 327 2.04 -2.93 -20.44
N PHE A 328 3.16 -2.82 -19.74
CA PHE A 328 3.29 -3.32 -18.39
C PHE A 328 2.63 -2.32 -17.43
N VAL A 329 1.49 -2.73 -16.88
CA VAL A 329 0.91 -2.08 -15.71
C VAL A 329 1.49 -2.82 -14.52
N TRP A 330 2.27 -2.13 -13.69
CA TRP A 330 3.09 -2.78 -12.68
C TRP A 330 3.00 -2.04 -11.35
N GLU A 331 2.61 -2.79 -10.32
CA GLU A 331 2.43 -2.29 -8.97
C GLU A 331 3.37 -2.98 -7.98
N THR A 332 3.76 -2.24 -6.94
CA THR A 332 4.55 -2.75 -5.82
C THR A 332 3.69 -3.36 -4.71
N GLY A 333 2.34 -3.30 -4.84
CA GLY A 333 1.38 -3.83 -3.87
C GLY A 333 1.19 -3.01 -2.59
N LEU A 334 1.95 -1.92 -2.38
CA LEU A 334 1.96 -1.08 -1.16
C LEU A 334 1.70 0.41 -1.42
N PHE A 335 1.36 0.78 -2.66
CA PHE A 335 1.73 2.10 -3.18
C PHE A 335 0.59 2.94 -3.74
N GLU A 336 -0.54 2.32 -4.08
CA GLU A 336 -1.67 3.02 -4.69
C GLU A 336 -2.15 4.21 -3.87
N THR A 337 -1.96 4.16 -2.55
CA THR A 337 -2.48 5.16 -1.62
C THR A 337 -1.47 6.23 -1.21
N ILE A 338 -0.17 5.95 -1.32
CA ILE A 338 0.86 6.98 -1.17
C ILE A 338 0.81 7.95 -2.37
N VAL A 339 0.45 7.43 -3.55
CA VAL A 339 0.21 8.22 -4.77
C VAL A 339 -0.92 9.21 -4.60
N ASP A 340 -2.03 8.77 -4.01
CA ASP A 340 -3.21 9.62 -3.85
C ASP A 340 -2.97 10.70 -2.80
N LEU A 341 -2.12 10.45 -1.80
CA LEU A 341 -1.61 11.48 -0.89
C LEU A 341 -0.69 12.48 -1.60
N LEU A 342 0.25 12.00 -2.42
CA LEU A 342 1.17 12.86 -3.19
C LEU A 342 0.43 13.74 -4.20
N LYS A 343 -0.62 13.21 -4.86
CA LYS A 343 -1.50 13.97 -5.75
C LYS A 343 -2.33 15.02 -5.01
N LYS A 344 -2.79 14.74 -3.78
CA LYS A 344 -3.51 15.71 -2.94
C LYS A 344 -2.61 16.85 -2.48
N VAL A 345 -1.35 16.57 -2.14
CA VAL A 345 -0.34 17.58 -1.77
C VAL A 345 0.09 18.44 -2.98
N LEU A 346 0.25 17.82 -4.15
CA LEU A 346 0.60 18.53 -5.39
C LEU A 346 -0.59 19.26 -6.03
N GLY A 347 -1.83 18.95 -5.64
CA GLY A 347 -3.07 19.45 -6.23
C GLY A 347 -3.56 20.81 -5.72
N GLN A 348 -2.83 21.51 -4.86
CA GLN A 348 -3.21 22.84 -4.34
C GLN A 348 -2.47 24.03 -4.98
N GLY A 349 -1.91 23.86 -6.19
CA GLY A 349 -1.28 24.95 -6.92
C GLY A 349 -1.79 25.05 -8.34
N GLU A 350 -2.73 25.95 -8.61
CA GLU A 350 -2.95 26.45 -9.96
C GLU A 350 -1.66 27.09 -10.47
N ARG A 351 -0.91 26.36 -11.30
CA ARG A 351 -0.06 26.94 -12.35
C ARG A 351 0.23 25.90 -13.42
N ALA A 352 -0.22 26.20 -14.62
CA ALA A 352 0.22 25.56 -15.84
C ALA A 352 1.74 25.69 -15.98
N LEU A 353 2.46 24.59 -15.82
CA LEU A 353 3.85 24.44 -16.26
C LEU A 353 4.01 23.07 -16.90
N GLY A 354 4.49 23.09 -18.15
CA GLY A 354 4.61 21.95 -19.04
C GLY A 354 5.48 20.82 -18.48
N ILE A 355 5.22 19.64 -19.02
CA ILE A 355 5.75 18.32 -18.64
C ILE A 355 7.23 18.14 -19.07
N ASP A 356 8.00 19.23 -19.24
CA ASP A 356 9.30 19.23 -19.94
C ASP A 356 10.51 19.69 -19.11
N LEU A 357 10.41 19.83 -17.78
CA LEU A 357 11.57 20.15 -16.93
C LEU A 357 11.84 19.05 -15.90
N LEU A 358 12.45 17.93 -16.31
CA LEU A 358 12.84 16.88 -15.35
C LEU A 358 14.22 16.29 -15.63
N THR A 359 15.24 17.12 -15.49
CA THR A 359 16.59 16.68 -15.11
C THR A 359 17.16 17.68 -14.12
N ASP A 360 17.25 17.31 -12.83
CA ASP A 360 18.19 17.94 -11.87
C ASP A 360 18.31 17.16 -10.52
N PRO A 361 19.46 17.28 -9.80
CA PRO A 361 19.74 16.71 -8.47
C PRO A 361 18.79 17.14 -7.34
N LEU A 362 17.92 18.12 -7.60
CA LEU A 362 16.90 18.60 -6.68
C LEU A 362 15.84 17.52 -6.35
N ILE A 363 15.48 16.67 -7.32
CA ILE A 363 14.59 15.53 -7.07
C ILE A 363 15.31 14.47 -6.23
N GLU A 364 16.60 14.26 -6.45
CA GLU A 364 17.38 13.28 -5.69
C GLU A 364 17.49 13.67 -4.20
N LYS A 365 17.56 14.98 -3.91
CA LYS A 365 17.52 15.50 -2.53
C LYS A 365 16.12 15.51 -1.93
N ALA A 366 15.10 15.85 -2.72
CA ALA A 366 13.71 15.81 -2.26
C ALA A 366 13.23 14.37 -1.99
N ALA A 367 13.70 13.38 -2.75
CA ALA A 367 13.39 11.97 -2.55
C ALA A 367 14.00 11.42 -1.24
N ARG A 368 15.25 11.79 -0.91
CA ARG A 368 15.91 11.32 0.33
C ARG A 368 15.28 11.87 1.61
N ALA A 369 14.57 13.00 1.55
CA ALA A 369 13.95 13.64 2.72
C ALA A 369 12.49 13.18 3.00
N LEU A 370 11.81 12.56 2.03
CA LEU A 370 10.35 12.29 2.08
C LEU A 370 9.98 10.79 2.22
N GLY A 371 10.91 9.94 2.69
CA GLY A 371 10.64 8.49 2.79
C GLY A 371 10.53 7.77 1.44
N MET A 372 10.98 8.41 0.35
CA MET A 372 10.96 7.81 -1.00
C MET A 372 11.94 6.65 -1.14
N ASP A 373 12.89 6.46 -0.21
CA ASP A 373 13.81 5.31 -0.26
C ASP A 373 13.10 3.96 -0.10
N THR A 374 12.06 3.87 0.73
CA THR A 374 11.29 2.62 0.91
C THR A 374 10.37 2.35 -0.28
N ILE A 375 9.74 3.40 -0.80
CA ILE A 375 8.98 3.38 -2.06
C ILE A 375 9.88 2.94 -3.23
N TRP A 376 11.06 3.55 -3.32
CA TRP A 376 12.05 3.29 -4.35
C TRP A 376 12.64 1.90 -4.23
N ARG A 377 12.88 1.41 -3.00
CA ARG A 377 13.29 0.01 -2.74
C ARG A 377 12.19 -0.98 -3.10
N GLY A 378 10.95 -0.76 -2.69
CA GLY A 378 9.81 -1.62 -3.04
C GLY A 378 9.57 -1.64 -4.55
N MET A 379 9.74 -0.49 -5.21
CA MET A 379 9.65 -0.36 -6.66
C MET A 379 10.79 -1.07 -7.39
N LYS A 380 12.04 -0.91 -6.93
CA LYS A 380 13.18 -1.68 -7.43
C LYS A 380 12.97 -3.18 -7.23
N SER A 381 12.50 -3.59 -6.07
CA SER A 381 12.22 -5.00 -5.75
C SER A 381 11.12 -5.57 -6.64
N ALA A 382 10.03 -4.84 -6.89
CA ALA A 382 8.97 -5.26 -7.80
C ALA A 382 9.45 -5.33 -9.26
N ALA A 383 10.24 -4.35 -9.71
CA ALA A 383 10.85 -4.34 -11.04
C ALA A 383 11.83 -5.52 -11.24
N GLU A 384 12.66 -5.79 -10.23
CA GLU A 384 13.56 -6.95 -10.19
C GLU A 384 12.77 -8.25 -10.23
N SER A 385 11.76 -8.38 -9.36
CA SER A 385 10.90 -9.56 -9.25
C SER A 385 10.12 -9.83 -10.54
N ALA A 386 9.68 -8.77 -11.24
CA ALA A 386 9.02 -8.89 -12.55
C ALA A 386 9.88 -9.60 -13.59
N SER A 387 11.20 -9.46 -13.48
CA SER A 387 12.18 -10.07 -14.39
C SER A 387 12.90 -11.28 -13.79
N ALA A 388 12.55 -11.69 -12.57
CA ALA A 388 13.08 -12.86 -11.88
C ALA A 388 12.44 -14.16 -12.41
N ARG A 389 12.86 -15.33 -11.90
CA ARG A 389 12.56 -16.66 -12.47
C ARG A 389 11.05 -16.91 -12.70
N ASP A 390 10.22 -16.49 -11.75
CA ASP A 390 8.76 -16.59 -11.71
C ASP A 390 8.05 -15.25 -12.04
N GLY A 391 8.80 -14.24 -12.47
CA GLY A 391 8.30 -12.91 -12.79
C GLY A 391 7.50 -12.88 -14.09
N GLY A 392 6.40 -12.12 -14.09
CA GLY A 392 5.50 -12.02 -15.24
C GLY A 392 6.16 -11.38 -16.46
N ALA A 393 7.04 -10.38 -16.26
CA ALA A 393 7.76 -9.74 -17.35
C ALA A 393 8.81 -10.68 -17.98
N LEU A 394 9.48 -11.52 -17.18
CA LEU A 394 10.37 -12.56 -17.71
C LEU A 394 9.59 -13.59 -18.54
N HIS A 395 8.40 -13.98 -18.08
CA HIS A 395 7.52 -14.88 -18.85
C HIS A 395 7.16 -14.25 -20.20
N THR A 396 6.72 -12.99 -20.22
CA THR A 396 6.44 -12.26 -21.47
C THR A 396 7.67 -12.19 -22.37
N ALA A 397 8.86 -11.89 -21.83
CA ALA A 397 10.09 -11.86 -22.60
C ALA A 397 10.45 -13.21 -23.25
N ARG A 398 10.22 -14.34 -22.55
CA ARG A 398 10.40 -15.69 -23.12
C ARG A 398 9.48 -15.93 -24.32
N LYS A 399 8.21 -15.53 -24.21
CA LYS A 399 7.25 -15.67 -25.31
C LYS A 399 7.59 -14.76 -26.50
N LEU A 400 8.02 -13.52 -26.23
CA LEU A 400 8.50 -12.63 -27.27
C LEU A 400 9.76 -13.15 -27.96
N LYS A 401 10.67 -13.82 -27.24
CA LYS A 401 11.83 -14.51 -27.84
C LYS A 401 11.38 -15.54 -28.86
N GLU A 402 10.45 -16.42 -28.48
CA GLU A 402 9.92 -17.46 -29.35
C GLU A 402 9.30 -16.84 -30.62
N PHE A 403 8.50 -15.78 -30.45
CA PHE A 403 7.92 -15.05 -31.57
C PHE A 403 8.97 -14.41 -32.49
N CYS A 404 9.98 -13.74 -31.94
CA CYS A 404 11.05 -13.14 -32.73
C CYS A 404 11.89 -14.19 -33.45
N ALA A 405 12.16 -15.34 -32.83
CA ALA A 405 12.89 -16.45 -33.46
C ALA A 405 12.14 -17.03 -34.66
N ARG A 406 10.80 -17.03 -34.65
CA ARG A 406 9.98 -17.48 -35.78
C ARG A 406 9.99 -16.51 -36.97
N HIS A 407 10.09 -15.20 -36.70
CA HIS A 407 9.82 -14.17 -37.71
C HIS A 407 11.01 -13.29 -38.09
N GLY A 408 12.13 -13.38 -37.36
CA GLY A 408 13.39 -12.70 -37.65
C GLY A 408 13.22 -11.19 -37.83
N ASP A 409 13.81 -10.66 -38.90
CA ASP A 409 13.86 -9.22 -39.22
C ASP A 409 12.50 -8.60 -39.54
N ALA A 410 11.42 -9.40 -39.62
CA ALA A 410 10.07 -8.89 -39.77
C ALA A 410 9.51 -8.23 -38.48
N VAL A 411 10.24 -8.33 -37.36
CA VAL A 411 9.82 -7.82 -36.04
C VAL A 411 10.88 -6.88 -35.47
N GLN A 412 10.43 -5.75 -34.94
CA GLN A 412 11.27 -4.77 -34.24
C GLN A 412 10.74 -4.57 -32.82
N LEU A 413 11.63 -4.67 -31.84
CA LEU A 413 11.30 -4.43 -30.43
C LEU A 413 11.78 -3.04 -30.01
N HIS A 414 10.91 -2.32 -29.32
CA HIS A 414 11.21 -1.03 -28.71
C HIS A 414 10.81 -1.06 -27.24
N ALA A 415 11.54 -0.35 -26.40
CA ALA A 415 11.19 -0.20 -24.99
C ALA A 415 11.11 1.28 -24.62
N VAL A 416 10.03 1.67 -23.95
CA VAL A 416 9.86 3.03 -23.42
C VAL A 416 9.46 2.90 -21.95
N GLY A 417 10.22 3.58 -21.09
CA GLY A 417 9.94 3.69 -19.66
C GLY A 417 9.77 5.15 -19.29
N HIS A 418 8.62 5.52 -18.75
CA HIS A 418 8.45 6.85 -18.17
C HIS A 418 8.95 6.84 -16.72
N SER A 419 9.82 7.79 -16.33
CA SER A 419 10.33 7.88 -14.94
C SER A 419 10.80 6.50 -14.41
N ALA A 420 10.19 5.96 -13.35
CA ALA A 420 10.57 4.66 -12.81
C ALA A 420 10.31 3.44 -13.72
N GLY A 421 9.58 3.60 -14.82
CA GLY A 421 9.54 2.59 -15.88
C GLY A 421 10.92 2.32 -16.48
N SER A 422 11.87 3.25 -16.35
CA SER A 422 13.28 3.03 -16.68
C SER A 422 13.95 1.98 -15.77
N ILE A 423 13.58 1.91 -14.49
CA ILE A 423 14.07 0.88 -13.55
C ILE A 423 13.49 -0.48 -13.93
N PHE A 424 12.19 -0.53 -14.24
CA PHE A 424 11.55 -1.73 -14.75
C PHE A 424 12.29 -2.27 -15.98
N HIS A 425 12.59 -1.40 -16.93
CA HIS A 425 13.36 -1.76 -18.12
C HIS A 425 14.82 -2.10 -17.83
N ALA A 426 15.46 -1.53 -16.81
CA ALA A 426 16.82 -1.93 -16.43
C ALA A 426 16.90 -3.42 -16.10
N HIS A 427 15.86 -3.98 -15.46
CA HIS A 427 15.77 -5.41 -15.18
C HIS A 427 15.25 -6.21 -16.39
N LEU A 428 14.21 -5.73 -17.07
CA LEU A 428 13.60 -6.44 -18.21
C LEU A 428 14.56 -6.53 -19.39
N LEU A 429 15.21 -5.44 -19.79
CA LEU A 429 16.15 -5.45 -20.92
C LEU A 429 17.39 -6.29 -20.63
N ALA A 430 17.86 -6.32 -19.37
CA ALA A 430 18.92 -7.24 -18.96
C ALA A 430 18.46 -8.71 -19.11
N ALA A 431 17.21 -9.02 -18.77
CA ALA A 431 16.63 -10.34 -19.00
C ALA A 431 16.48 -10.66 -20.49
N CYS A 432 15.99 -9.73 -21.30
CA CYS A 432 15.87 -9.87 -22.75
C CYS A 432 17.23 -10.17 -23.40
N LYS A 433 18.28 -9.43 -23.00
CA LYS A 433 19.64 -9.66 -23.47
C LYS A 433 20.16 -11.05 -23.09
N ARG A 434 19.94 -11.51 -21.84
CA ARG A 434 20.30 -12.88 -21.42
C ARG A 434 19.55 -13.96 -22.20
N LEU A 435 18.30 -13.69 -22.57
CA LEU A 435 17.48 -14.60 -23.37
C LEU A 435 17.88 -14.60 -24.85
N GLY A 436 18.59 -13.58 -25.33
CA GLY A 436 18.97 -13.42 -26.74
C GLY A 436 17.85 -12.87 -27.62
N LEU A 437 17.00 -11.99 -27.09
CA LEU A 437 16.07 -11.21 -27.93
C LEU A 437 16.87 -10.23 -28.81
N PRO A 438 16.36 -9.87 -29.99
CA PRO A 438 16.97 -8.86 -30.84
C PRO A 438 17.07 -7.52 -30.09
N ALA A 439 18.23 -6.87 -30.22
CA ALA A 439 18.59 -5.63 -29.54
C ALA A 439 18.11 -4.38 -30.28
#